data_AF-A0A096D3Y4-F1
#
_entry.id   AF-A0A096D3Y4-F1
#
_cell.length_a   1.000
_cell.length_b   1.000
_cell.length_c   1.000
_cell.angle_alpha   90.00
_cell.angle_beta   90.00
_cell.angle_gamma   90.00
#
_symmetry.space_group_name_H-M   'P 1'
#
loop_
_entity.id
_entity.type
_entity.pdbx_description
1 polymer ?
#
loop_
_entity_poly.entity_id
_entity_poly.type
_entity_poly.pdbx_seq_one_letter_code
_entity_poly.pdbx_strand_id
1 'polypeptide(L)'
;MSKYIAVIPRAAITRAALVGAVGRSMEQVKAACGCQYILNSWFYDTTTGRPVGNLKIDGAVKAAAGWNVWGLTWDKGADIRLDIVPDNGGASYLSGVELLIPARGPGKALSYSPEYGGTRGRSAVLLAGARVILYCSGDGTADDKTPEGLRDELVSIGCRYDQAANLRALGLDSGGSSQCDFGDGKRIYSARRVAGYLCVWTRQDGQKPPEQEDKPMSKYTVTPSIGVNIRSGPGTSYGKVGAYPMGTVVDVLEVRDGWGRTTKGWVSL
;
A
#
# COMPACT_ATOMS: atom_id res chain seq x y z
N MET A 1 -9.20 -15.97 18.03
CA MET A 1 -9.74 -15.97 16.65
C MET A 1 -8.54 -16.06 15.72
N SER A 2 -8.54 -16.99 14.76
CA SER A 2 -7.38 -17.31 13.90
C SER A 2 -7.37 -16.57 12.56
N LYS A 3 -8.37 -15.72 12.32
CA LYS A 3 -8.53 -14.92 11.10
C LYS A 3 -9.17 -13.58 11.43
N TYR A 4 -8.71 -12.54 10.74
CA TYR A 4 -9.32 -11.22 10.79
C TYR A 4 -9.51 -10.65 9.38
N ILE A 5 -10.56 -9.85 9.24
CA ILE A 5 -10.93 -9.18 8.00
C ILE A 5 -11.16 -7.70 8.34
N ALA A 6 -10.51 -6.80 7.62
CA ALA A 6 -10.78 -5.37 7.69
C ALA A 6 -11.48 -4.93 6.40
N VAL A 7 -12.64 -4.29 6.52
CA VAL A 7 -13.41 -3.76 5.39
C VAL A 7 -13.31 -2.24 5.41
N ILE A 8 -12.54 -1.67 4.50
CA ILE A 8 -12.16 -0.26 4.51
C ILE A 8 -12.87 0.46 3.34
N PRO A 9 -13.68 1.51 3.59
CA PRO A 9 -14.16 2.37 2.50
C PRO A 9 -12.98 3.04 1.79
N ARG A 10 -12.92 2.97 0.46
CA ARG A 10 -11.89 3.64 -0.34
C ARG A 10 -11.81 5.13 -0.05
N ALA A 11 -12.96 5.78 0.12
CA ALA A 11 -13.05 7.20 0.44
C ALA A 11 -12.44 7.57 1.82
N ALA A 12 -12.35 6.59 2.74
CA ALA A 12 -11.71 6.79 4.04
C ALA A 12 -10.19 6.68 3.97
N ILE A 13 -9.63 6.00 2.95
CA ILE A 13 -8.18 5.82 2.80
C ILE A 13 -7.54 7.15 2.43
N THR A 14 -6.70 7.67 3.32
CA THR A 14 -5.90 8.88 3.07
C THR A 14 -4.56 8.55 2.44
N ARG A 15 -4.01 7.39 2.77
CA ARG A 15 -2.73 6.91 2.26
C ARG A 15 -2.69 5.38 2.25
N ALA A 16 -2.00 4.81 1.26
CA ALA A 16 -1.49 3.45 1.32
C ALA A 16 -0.01 3.43 0.95
N ALA A 17 0.79 2.58 1.58
CA ALA A 17 2.22 2.49 1.30
C ALA A 17 2.74 1.06 1.49
N LEU A 18 3.74 0.72 0.68
CA LEU A 18 4.56 -0.46 0.88
C LEU A 18 5.76 -0.07 1.73
N VAL A 19 5.96 -0.76 2.85
CA VAL A 19 6.99 -0.41 3.85
C VAL A 19 7.88 -1.62 4.08
N GLY A 20 9.17 -1.49 3.71
CA GLY A 20 10.16 -2.53 3.96
C GLY A 20 10.34 -2.77 5.46
N ALA A 21 10.35 -4.03 5.89
CA ALA A 21 10.53 -4.37 7.30
C ALA A 21 11.95 -4.08 7.77
N VAL A 22 12.96 -4.40 6.94
CA VAL A 22 14.39 -4.20 7.25
C VAL A 22 14.75 -4.82 8.62
N GLY A 23 14.28 -6.05 8.86
CA GLY A 23 14.51 -6.79 10.12
C GLY A 23 13.58 -6.45 11.29
N ARG A 24 12.76 -5.39 11.17
CA ARG A 24 11.81 -4.98 12.21
C ARG A 24 10.61 -5.92 12.31
N SER A 25 10.02 -6.02 13.50
CA SER A 25 8.72 -6.66 13.70
C SER A 25 7.57 -5.86 13.08
N MET A 26 6.41 -6.49 12.90
CA MET A 26 5.21 -5.78 12.47
C MET A 26 4.82 -4.65 13.43
N GLU A 27 4.94 -4.86 14.74
CA GLU A 27 4.66 -3.83 15.75
C GLU A 27 5.60 -2.63 15.60
N GLN A 28 6.90 -2.90 15.42
CA GLN A 28 7.90 -1.84 15.23
C GLN A 28 7.64 -1.07 13.92
N VAL A 29 7.27 -1.76 12.84
CA VAL A 29 6.90 -1.10 11.58
C VAL A 29 5.62 -0.27 11.75
N LYS A 30 4.58 -0.84 12.36
CA LYS A 30 3.29 -0.16 12.60
C LYS A 30 3.46 1.07 13.48
N ALA A 31 4.23 0.97 14.55
CA ALA A 31 4.55 2.08 15.45
C ALA A 31 5.33 3.19 14.71
N ALA A 32 6.31 2.83 13.88
CA ALA A 32 7.10 3.80 13.13
C ALA A 32 6.30 4.51 12.03
N CYS A 33 5.34 3.83 11.39
CA CYS A 33 4.58 4.40 10.28
C CYS A 33 3.24 5.03 10.72
N GLY A 34 2.72 4.66 11.89
CA GLY A 34 1.46 5.19 12.44
C GLY A 34 0.21 4.81 11.64
N CYS A 35 0.26 3.71 10.86
CA CYS A 35 -0.90 3.29 10.06
C CYS A 35 -1.97 2.60 10.91
N GLN A 36 -3.24 2.75 10.52
CA GLN A 36 -4.35 2.06 11.19
C GLN A 36 -4.34 0.55 10.89
N TYR A 37 -4.02 0.17 9.66
CA TYR A 37 -3.98 -1.22 9.22
C TYR A 37 -2.61 -1.59 8.64
N ILE A 38 -2.07 -2.73 9.07
CA ILE A 38 -0.83 -3.31 8.54
C ILE A 38 -1.05 -4.78 8.19
N LEU A 39 -0.50 -5.22 7.05
CA LEU A 39 -0.57 -6.60 6.55
C LEU A 39 0.76 -6.96 5.87
N ASN A 40 1.32 -8.15 6.11
CA ASN A 40 2.47 -8.62 5.33
C ASN A 40 2.12 -8.71 3.84
N SER A 41 3.07 -8.46 2.93
CA SER A 41 2.71 -8.10 1.55
C SER A 41 3.41 -8.89 0.43
N TRP A 42 4.63 -8.55 0.05
CA TRP A 42 5.27 -9.15 -1.14
C TRP A 42 6.08 -10.41 -0.81
N PHE A 43 6.18 -11.29 -1.81
CA PHE A 43 7.06 -12.46 -1.78
C PHE A 43 8.53 -12.05 -1.77
N TYR A 44 9.35 -12.87 -1.13
CA TYR A 44 10.79 -12.66 -1.07
C TYR A 44 11.53 -14.00 -1.02
N ASP A 45 12.75 -14.00 -1.52
CA ASP A 45 13.66 -15.13 -1.37
C ASP A 45 14.13 -15.17 0.09
N THR A 46 13.88 -16.27 0.78
CA THR A 46 14.16 -16.37 2.22
C THR A 46 15.64 -16.47 2.57
N THR A 47 16.51 -16.72 1.58
CA THR A 47 17.96 -16.80 1.75
C THR A 47 18.60 -15.42 1.65
N THR A 48 18.16 -14.62 0.68
CA THR A 48 18.73 -13.31 0.35
C THR A 48 17.91 -12.14 0.90
N GLY A 49 16.66 -12.36 1.28
CA GLY A 49 15.70 -11.33 1.69
C GLY A 49 15.21 -10.45 0.54
N ARG A 50 15.60 -10.74 -0.72
CA ARG A 50 15.26 -9.91 -1.88
C ARG A 50 13.80 -10.13 -2.31
N PRO A 51 13.07 -9.08 -2.71
CA PRO A 51 11.71 -9.23 -3.22
C PRO A 51 11.66 -10.07 -4.50
N VAL A 52 10.58 -10.84 -4.66
CA VAL A 52 10.30 -11.68 -5.84
C VAL A 52 9.08 -11.13 -6.56
N GLY A 53 9.14 -11.06 -7.90
CA GLY A 53 8.10 -10.50 -8.76
C GLY A 53 8.31 -9.03 -9.09
N ASN A 54 7.23 -8.34 -9.45
CA ASN A 54 7.24 -6.90 -9.73
C ASN A 54 6.92 -6.12 -8.45
N LEU A 55 7.83 -5.24 -8.03
CA LEU A 55 7.65 -4.41 -6.84
C LEU A 55 8.18 -3.00 -7.08
N LYS A 56 7.34 -2.00 -6.81
CA LYS A 56 7.72 -0.58 -6.81
C LYS A 56 7.17 0.08 -5.57
N ILE A 57 8.05 0.79 -4.87
CA ILE A 57 7.76 1.46 -3.61
C ILE A 57 8.04 2.94 -3.83
N ASP A 58 6.98 3.76 -3.80
CA ASP A 58 7.06 5.21 -3.85
C ASP A 58 7.94 5.74 -5.01
N GLY A 59 7.65 5.28 -6.21
CA GLY A 59 8.39 5.64 -7.43
C GLY A 59 9.62 4.77 -7.70
N ALA A 60 10.21 4.15 -6.67
CA ALA A 60 11.43 3.36 -6.82
C ALA A 60 11.13 1.87 -7.08
N VAL A 61 11.55 1.37 -8.25
CA VAL A 61 11.47 -0.06 -8.58
C VAL A 61 12.44 -0.83 -7.69
N LYS A 62 11.91 -1.83 -6.98
CA LYS A 62 12.67 -2.70 -6.04
C LYS A 62 12.87 -4.11 -6.57
N ALA A 63 11.96 -4.57 -7.43
CA ALA A 63 12.12 -5.80 -8.19
C ALA A 63 11.37 -5.70 -9.52
N ALA A 64 11.98 -6.25 -10.57
CA ALA A 64 11.39 -6.36 -11.90
C ALA A 64 11.49 -7.82 -12.32
N ALA A 65 10.35 -8.44 -12.58
CA ALA A 65 10.29 -9.85 -12.93
C ALA A 65 10.68 -10.10 -14.40
N GLY A 66 10.57 -9.08 -15.25
CA GLY A 66 10.77 -9.20 -16.70
C GLY A 66 9.51 -9.67 -17.46
N TRP A 67 8.36 -9.73 -16.78
CA TRP A 67 7.05 -10.02 -17.37
C TRP A 67 5.96 -9.17 -16.73
N ASN A 68 4.85 -9.05 -17.47
CA ASN A 68 3.64 -8.37 -17.05
C ASN A 68 2.67 -9.32 -16.37
N VAL A 69 2.02 -8.84 -15.30
CA VAL A 69 1.05 -9.61 -14.52
C VAL A 69 0.01 -8.68 -13.91
N TRP A 70 -1.18 -9.17 -13.57
CA TRP A 70 -2.09 -8.38 -12.74
C TRP A 70 -1.50 -8.22 -11.33
N GLY A 71 -1.41 -6.98 -10.88
CA GLY A 71 -0.93 -6.62 -9.55
C GLY A 71 -1.78 -5.50 -8.94
N LEU A 72 -1.58 -5.26 -7.64
CA LEU A 72 -2.16 -4.10 -6.99
C LEU A 72 -1.29 -2.89 -7.27
N THR A 73 -1.90 -1.76 -7.58
CA THR A 73 -1.20 -0.51 -7.86
C THR A 73 -1.98 0.71 -7.40
N TRP A 74 -1.26 1.76 -6.98
CA TRP A 74 -1.82 3.05 -6.55
C TRP A 74 -0.77 4.17 -6.57
N ASP A 75 -1.25 5.41 -6.53
CA ASP A 75 -0.44 6.61 -6.31
C ASP A 75 -0.63 7.18 -4.91
N LYS A 76 -1.88 7.24 -4.41
CA LYS A 76 -2.18 7.85 -3.10
C LYS A 76 -2.70 6.82 -2.10
N GLY A 77 -3.53 5.88 -2.55
CA GLY A 77 -4.08 4.79 -1.75
C GLY A 77 -5.58 4.60 -1.97
N ALA A 78 -6.37 5.68 -1.96
CA ALA A 78 -7.81 5.60 -2.28
C ALA A 78 -8.07 5.07 -3.71
N ASP A 79 -7.12 5.33 -4.61
CA ASP A 79 -7.08 4.92 -6.01
C ASP A 79 -6.54 3.49 -6.23
N ILE A 80 -6.33 2.72 -5.16
CA ILE A 80 -5.80 1.35 -5.27
C ILE A 80 -6.63 0.48 -6.19
N ARG A 81 -6.01 -0.10 -7.20
CA ARG A 81 -6.70 -0.90 -8.21
C ARG A 81 -5.89 -2.13 -8.55
N LEU A 82 -6.53 -3.06 -9.25
CA LEU A 82 -5.84 -4.15 -9.90
C LEU A 82 -5.59 -3.75 -11.36
N ASP A 83 -4.34 -3.80 -11.80
CA ASP A 83 -3.92 -3.43 -13.15
C ASP A 83 -2.72 -4.27 -13.60
N ILE A 84 -2.36 -4.18 -14.88
CA ILE A 84 -1.16 -4.84 -15.42
C ILE A 84 0.09 -4.10 -14.95
N VAL A 85 0.94 -4.76 -14.19
CA VAL A 85 2.20 -4.20 -13.68
C VAL A 85 3.39 -4.96 -14.27
N PRO A 86 4.50 -4.26 -14.61
CA PRO A 86 4.77 -2.85 -14.36
C PRO A 86 4.11 -1.83 -15.33
N ASP A 87 3.62 -2.24 -16.50
CA ASP A 87 3.23 -1.33 -17.60
C ASP A 87 2.24 -0.22 -17.22
N ASN A 88 1.20 -0.53 -16.46
CA ASN A 88 0.17 0.42 -16.00
C ASN A 88 0.33 0.79 -14.51
N GLY A 89 1.48 0.48 -13.93
CA GLY A 89 1.77 0.70 -12.51
C GLY A 89 1.96 2.19 -12.17
N GLY A 90 1.34 2.61 -11.08
CA GLY A 90 1.52 3.94 -10.48
C GLY A 90 2.83 4.09 -9.71
N ALA A 91 2.82 4.98 -8.72
CA ALA A 91 3.96 5.19 -7.82
C ALA A 91 4.27 3.95 -6.99
N SER A 92 3.25 3.20 -6.57
CA SER A 92 3.42 1.95 -5.83
C SER A 92 2.70 0.80 -6.53
N TYR A 93 3.38 -0.34 -6.67
CA TYR A 93 2.75 -1.58 -7.10
C TYR A 93 3.43 -2.82 -6.52
N LEU A 94 2.69 -3.91 -6.45
CA LEU A 94 3.20 -5.24 -6.17
C LEU A 94 2.45 -6.30 -6.97
N SER A 95 3.19 -7.26 -7.51
CA SER A 95 2.65 -8.52 -8.00
C SER A 95 2.34 -9.47 -6.84
N GLY A 96 1.43 -10.40 -7.09
CA GLY A 96 1.07 -11.45 -6.14
C GLY A 96 0.42 -12.62 -6.87
N VAL A 97 -0.36 -13.42 -6.14
CA VAL A 97 -1.17 -14.48 -6.77
C VAL A 97 -2.50 -13.90 -7.27
N GLU A 98 -2.78 -14.10 -8.55
CA GLU A 98 -3.94 -13.57 -9.26
C GLU A 98 -5.22 -14.34 -8.90
N LEU A 99 -5.75 -14.11 -7.69
CA LEU A 99 -6.92 -14.83 -7.16
C LEU A 99 -8.21 -14.50 -7.91
N LEU A 100 -8.44 -13.22 -8.21
CA LEU A 100 -9.56 -12.73 -9.03
C LEU A 100 -9.08 -11.59 -9.91
N ILE A 101 -9.12 -11.78 -11.22
CA ILE A 101 -8.69 -10.81 -12.23
C ILE A 101 -9.78 -10.66 -13.29
N PRO A 102 -9.80 -9.60 -14.12
CA PRO A 102 -10.85 -9.40 -15.12
C PRO A 102 -11.09 -10.62 -16.03
N ALA A 103 -10.04 -11.33 -16.41
CA ALA A 103 -10.12 -12.50 -17.29
C ALA A 103 -10.40 -13.84 -16.56
N ARG A 104 -10.30 -13.89 -15.23
CA ARG A 104 -10.49 -15.12 -14.43
C ARG A 104 -11.27 -14.80 -13.15
N GLY A 105 -12.57 -15.07 -13.22
CA GLY A 105 -13.49 -14.93 -12.09
C GLY A 105 -13.57 -16.18 -11.20
N PRO A 106 -14.59 -16.25 -10.32
CA PRO A 106 -14.80 -17.36 -9.41
C PRO A 106 -14.87 -18.72 -10.12
N GLY A 107 -14.34 -19.77 -9.46
CA GLY A 107 -14.34 -21.14 -9.97
C GLY A 107 -13.35 -21.43 -11.12
N LYS A 108 -12.67 -20.42 -11.69
CA LYS A 108 -11.64 -20.63 -12.73
C LYS A 108 -10.33 -21.10 -12.13
N ALA A 109 -9.55 -21.90 -12.87
CA ALA A 109 -8.23 -22.34 -12.39
C ALA A 109 -7.31 -21.14 -12.11
N LEU A 110 -6.61 -21.20 -10.98
CA LEU A 110 -5.59 -20.21 -10.60
C LEU A 110 -4.24 -20.59 -11.21
N SER A 111 -3.39 -19.59 -11.43
CA SER A 111 -1.99 -19.80 -11.80
C SER A 111 -1.11 -19.25 -10.69
N TYR A 112 -0.29 -20.11 -10.11
CA TYR A 112 0.70 -19.77 -9.08
C TYR A 112 1.81 -20.82 -9.10
N SER A 113 2.98 -20.45 -8.58
CA SER A 113 4.06 -21.41 -8.40
C SER A 113 3.72 -22.42 -7.29
N PRO A 114 4.21 -23.68 -7.36
CA PRO A 114 3.86 -24.72 -6.41
C PRO A 114 4.06 -24.35 -4.94
N GLU A 115 5.04 -23.48 -4.65
CA GLU A 115 5.37 -23.01 -3.30
C GLU A 115 4.21 -22.25 -2.64
N TYR A 116 3.36 -21.59 -3.43
CA TYR A 116 2.18 -20.88 -2.94
C TYR A 116 0.98 -21.82 -2.68
N GLY A 117 1.00 -23.02 -3.24
CA GLY A 117 -0.08 -24.01 -3.15
C GLY A 117 -0.30 -24.56 -1.73
N GLY A 118 -1.12 -25.59 -1.60
CA GLY A 118 -1.37 -26.29 -0.32
C GLY A 118 -2.16 -25.48 0.72
N THR A 119 -2.40 -26.10 1.87
CA THR A 119 -3.23 -25.55 2.96
C THR A 119 -2.35 -24.90 4.02
N ARG A 120 -2.56 -23.59 4.25
CA ARG A 120 -1.75 -22.75 5.16
C ARG A 120 -2.46 -21.44 5.50
N GLY A 121 -1.91 -20.66 6.42
CA GLY A 121 -2.34 -19.29 6.71
C GLY A 121 -2.23 -18.39 5.47
N ARG A 122 -3.14 -17.42 5.31
CA ARG A 122 -3.22 -16.62 4.09
C ARG A 122 -3.31 -15.13 4.36
N SER A 123 -2.69 -14.35 3.49
CA SER A 123 -2.83 -12.89 3.43
C SER A 123 -3.30 -12.49 2.04
N ALA A 124 -4.26 -11.57 1.96
CA ALA A 124 -4.79 -11.11 0.68
C ALA A 124 -5.42 -9.72 0.77
N VAL A 125 -5.55 -9.09 -0.39
CA VAL A 125 -6.35 -7.88 -0.56
C VAL A 125 -7.42 -8.15 -1.60
N LEU A 126 -8.66 -7.80 -1.27
CA LEU A 126 -9.83 -7.87 -2.13
C LEU A 126 -10.37 -6.45 -2.38
N LEU A 127 -10.67 -6.15 -3.63
CA LEU A 127 -11.37 -4.95 -4.07
C LEU A 127 -12.80 -5.35 -4.41
N ALA A 128 -13.76 -4.72 -3.74
CA ALA A 128 -15.19 -4.97 -3.91
C ALA A 128 -15.93 -3.63 -3.90
N GLY A 129 -16.30 -3.13 -5.08
CA GLY A 129 -16.91 -1.83 -5.26
C GLY A 129 -16.11 -0.71 -4.60
N ALA A 130 -16.78 0.04 -3.71
CA ALA A 130 -16.18 1.13 -2.95
C ALA A 130 -15.28 0.66 -1.77
N ARG A 131 -14.99 -0.63 -1.63
CA ARG A 131 -14.24 -1.20 -0.50
C ARG A 131 -12.89 -1.78 -0.91
N VAL A 132 -11.92 -1.60 -0.02
CA VAL A 132 -10.67 -2.38 0.06
C VAL A 132 -10.80 -3.29 1.28
N ILE A 133 -10.63 -4.58 1.08
CA ILE A 133 -10.80 -5.60 2.10
C ILE A 133 -9.46 -6.28 2.33
N LEU A 134 -8.92 -6.14 3.53
CA LEU A 134 -7.70 -6.82 3.96
C LEU A 134 -8.09 -8.12 4.66
N TYR A 135 -7.45 -9.20 4.28
CA TYR A 135 -7.67 -10.53 4.83
C TYR A 135 -6.36 -11.05 5.41
N CYS A 136 -6.41 -11.62 6.62
CA CYS A 136 -5.30 -12.36 7.20
C CYS A 136 -5.80 -13.54 8.05
N SER A 137 -5.25 -14.72 7.84
CA SER A 137 -5.37 -15.86 8.76
C SER A 137 -4.00 -16.36 9.22
N GLY A 138 -3.95 -16.86 10.47
CA GLY A 138 -2.75 -17.44 11.05
C GLY A 138 -2.43 -18.79 10.43
N ASP A 139 -1.14 -19.10 10.34
CA ASP A 139 -0.62 -20.35 9.79
C ASP A 139 -0.71 -21.50 10.79
N GLY A 140 -1.04 -22.72 10.32
CA GLY A 140 -1.22 -23.89 11.18
C GLY A 140 -2.49 -23.80 12.03
N THR A 141 -3.49 -23.04 11.59
CA THR A 141 -4.74 -22.83 12.34
C THR A 141 -5.95 -23.42 11.61
N ALA A 142 -7.12 -23.38 12.26
CA ALA A 142 -8.37 -23.82 11.65
C ALA A 142 -8.81 -22.98 10.43
N ASP A 143 -8.19 -21.81 10.22
CA ASP A 143 -8.44 -20.93 9.07
C ASP A 143 -7.41 -21.11 7.94
N ASP A 144 -6.58 -22.15 8.00
CA ASP A 144 -5.71 -22.52 6.89
C ASP A 144 -6.51 -22.92 5.65
N LYS A 145 -6.02 -22.56 4.46
CA LYS A 145 -6.69 -22.91 3.19
C LYS A 145 -5.77 -22.93 1.99
N THR A 146 -6.23 -23.62 0.95
CA THR A 146 -5.66 -23.56 -0.40
C THR A 146 -5.89 -22.17 -1.01
N PRO A 147 -5.14 -21.79 -2.07
CA PRO A 147 -5.40 -20.56 -2.81
C PRO A 147 -6.84 -20.48 -3.36
N GLU A 148 -7.41 -21.60 -3.78
CA GLU A 148 -8.80 -21.71 -4.26
C GLU A 148 -9.79 -21.48 -3.12
N GLY A 149 -9.56 -22.13 -1.96
CA GLY A 149 -10.38 -21.91 -0.77
C GLY A 149 -10.34 -20.47 -0.27
N LEU A 150 -9.17 -19.82 -0.33
CA LEU A 150 -9.02 -18.38 -0.08
C LEU A 150 -9.84 -17.55 -1.07
N ARG A 151 -9.73 -17.82 -2.37
CA ARG A 151 -10.50 -17.10 -3.40
C ARG A 151 -11.99 -17.24 -3.13
N ASP A 152 -12.48 -18.46 -2.91
CA ASP A 152 -13.91 -18.73 -2.76
C ASP A 152 -14.49 -18.05 -1.50
N GLU A 153 -13.72 -18.01 -0.41
CA GLU A 153 -14.09 -17.21 0.77
C GLU A 153 -14.08 -15.71 0.48
N LEU A 154 -13.07 -15.18 -0.22
CA LEU A 154 -13.02 -13.77 -0.63
C LEU A 154 -14.21 -13.42 -1.54
N VAL A 155 -14.66 -14.32 -2.42
CA VAL A 155 -15.88 -14.13 -3.20
C VAL A 155 -17.10 -14.02 -2.29
N SER A 156 -17.25 -14.95 -1.34
CA SER A 156 -18.35 -14.91 -0.36
C SER A 156 -18.37 -13.59 0.44
N ILE A 157 -17.20 -13.14 0.90
CA ILE A 157 -17.03 -11.87 1.61
C ILE A 157 -17.39 -10.67 0.71
N GLY A 158 -16.88 -10.67 -0.52
CA GLY A 158 -16.98 -9.58 -1.49
C GLY A 158 -18.38 -9.39 -2.06
N CYS A 159 -19.14 -10.47 -2.24
CA CYS A 159 -20.53 -10.44 -2.71
C CYS A 159 -21.50 -9.67 -1.80
N ARG A 160 -21.06 -9.31 -0.58
CA ARG A 160 -21.79 -8.39 0.32
C ARG A 160 -21.67 -6.92 -0.08
N TYR A 161 -20.73 -6.59 -0.97
CA TYR A 161 -20.37 -5.20 -1.32
C TYR A 161 -20.38 -4.93 -2.84
N ASP A 162 -20.25 -5.96 -3.67
CA ASP A 162 -20.28 -5.83 -5.13
C ASP A 162 -20.66 -7.16 -5.79
N GLN A 163 -20.94 -7.14 -7.10
CA GLN A 163 -21.19 -8.35 -7.88
C GLN A 163 -19.91 -9.17 -8.05
N ALA A 164 -20.04 -10.50 -8.06
CA ALA A 164 -18.92 -11.43 -8.19
C ALA A 164 -18.01 -11.14 -9.41
N ALA A 165 -18.60 -10.69 -10.53
CA ALA A 165 -17.88 -10.32 -11.75
C ALA A 165 -16.98 -9.06 -11.60
N ASN A 166 -17.25 -8.22 -10.61
CA ASN A 166 -16.52 -6.98 -10.35
C ASN A 166 -15.40 -7.15 -9.31
N LEU A 167 -15.41 -8.26 -8.58
CA LEU A 167 -14.41 -8.52 -7.55
C LEU A 167 -13.01 -8.68 -8.16
N ARG A 168 -12.02 -8.09 -7.50
CA ARG A 168 -10.59 -8.24 -7.85
C ARG A 168 -9.81 -8.58 -6.60
N ALA A 169 -8.94 -9.57 -6.65
CA ALA A 169 -8.24 -10.03 -5.47
C ALA A 169 -6.81 -10.47 -5.80
N LEU A 170 -5.88 -10.08 -4.93
CA LEU A 170 -4.49 -10.46 -5.01
C LEU A 170 -4.10 -11.20 -3.72
N GLY A 171 -3.57 -12.40 -3.88
CA GLY A 171 -2.92 -13.17 -2.82
C GLY A 171 -1.53 -12.62 -2.55
N LEU A 172 -1.21 -12.43 -1.28
CA LEU A 172 0.03 -11.88 -0.79
C LEU A 172 0.92 -12.98 -0.21
N ASP A 173 2.14 -12.63 0.19
CA ASP A 173 2.99 -13.54 0.96
C ASP A 173 2.21 -14.17 2.12
N SER A 174 2.38 -15.48 2.34
CA SER A 174 1.43 -16.31 3.11
C SER A 174 2.17 -17.38 3.93
N GLY A 175 1.43 -18.31 4.54
CA GLY A 175 1.97 -19.31 5.45
C GLY A 175 2.56 -18.64 6.69
N GLY A 176 3.70 -19.12 7.17
CA GLY A 176 4.35 -18.55 8.37
C GLY A 176 4.67 -17.05 8.30
N SER A 177 4.57 -16.40 7.14
CA SER A 177 4.66 -14.94 7.01
C SER A 177 3.37 -14.20 7.39
N SER A 178 2.21 -14.86 7.32
CA SER A 178 0.90 -14.25 7.53
C SER A 178 0.79 -13.61 8.91
N GLN A 179 0.73 -12.29 8.91
CA GLN A 179 0.58 -11.48 10.12
C GLN A 179 -0.06 -10.14 9.76
N CYS A 180 -0.90 -9.66 10.66
CA CYS A 180 -1.59 -8.40 10.50
C CYS A 180 -1.91 -7.76 11.84
N ASP A 181 -2.12 -6.46 11.81
CA ASP A 181 -2.79 -5.74 12.89
C ASP A 181 -3.75 -4.72 12.26
N PHE A 182 -5.04 -5.03 12.37
CA PHE A 182 -6.14 -4.26 11.81
C PHE A 182 -6.81 -3.30 12.82
N GLY A 183 -6.16 -3.05 13.97
CA GLY A 183 -6.71 -2.24 15.05
C GLY A 183 -7.69 -3.01 15.94
N ASP A 184 -8.10 -2.40 17.05
CA ASP A 184 -9.11 -2.94 18.00
C ASP A 184 -8.84 -4.39 18.45
N GLY A 185 -7.57 -4.74 18.67
CA GLY A 185 -7.16 -6.10 19.05
C GLY A 185 -7.30 -7.16 17.95
N LYS A 186 -7.68 -6.78 16.72
CA LYS A 186 -7.79 -7.67 15.55
C LYS A 186 -6.40 -7.92 14.97
N ARG A 187 -5.70 -8.88 15.54
CA ARG A 187 -4.29 -9.13 15.26
C ARG A 187 -3.99 -10.60 15.02
N ILE A 188 -3.28 -10.90 13.94
CA ILE A 188 -2.59 -12.18 13.73
C ILE A 188 -1.09 -11.94 13.92
N TYR A 189 -0.48 -12.70 14.82
CA TYR A 189 0.95 -12.62 15.10
C TYR A 189 1.70 -13.78 14.43
N SER A 190 2.85 -13.46 13.84
CA SER A 190 3.89 -14.41 13.50
C SER A 190 5.24 -13.87 13.99
N ALA A 191 6.10 -14.76 14.48
CA ALA A 191 7.47 -14.40 14.84
C ALA A 191 8.35 -14.11 13.61
N ARG A 192 7.92 -14.52 12.40
CA ARG A 192 8.70 -14.37 11.17
C ARG A 192 8.93 -12.90 10.83
N ARG A 193 10.20 -12.56 10.55
CA ARG A 193 10.59 -11.27 9.98
C ARG A 193 10.39 -11.30 8.47
N VAL A 194 9.27 -10.74 8.01
CA VAL A 194 8.92 -10.67 6.59
C VAL A 194 9.71 -9.56 5.88
N ALA A 195 9.73 -9.57 4.55
CA ALA A 195 10.41 -8.51 3.78
C ALA A 195 9.72 -7.15 3.90
N GLY A 196 8.39 -7.12 4.04
CA GLY A 196 7.67 -5.90 4.38
C GLY A 196 6.15 -5.97 4.26
N TYR A 197 5.53 -4.80 4.40
CA TYR A 197 4.13 -4.66 4.74
C TYR A 197 3.39 -3.68 3.82
N LEU A 198 2.11 -3.96 3.60
CA LEU A 198 1.13 -2.97 3.16
C LEU A 198 0.59 -2.25 4.39
N CYS A 199 0.79 -0.94 4.45
CA CYS A 199 0.29 -0.06 5.48
C CYS A 199 -0.83 0.81 4.90
N VAL A 200 -1.97 0.93 5.59
CA VAL A 200 -3.11 1.74 5.18
C VAL A 200 -3.48 2.72 6.28
N TRP A 201 -3.59 3.99 5.91
CA TRP A 201 -4.06 5.07 6.77
C TRP A 201 -5.46 5.48 6.37
N THR A 202 -6.30 5.72 7.37
CA THR A 202 -7.68 6.16 7.16
C THR A 202 -7.98 7.41 7.97
N ARG A 203 -8.96 8.20 7.51
CA ARG A 203 -9.62 9.18 8.39
C ARG A 203 -10.39 8.39 9.45
N GLN A 204 -10.18 8.65 10.73
CA GLN A 204 -11.04 8.08 11.78
C GLN A 204 -12.40 8.79 11.79
N ASP A 205 -13.48 8.08 12.07
CA ASP A 205 -14.79 8.69 12.29
C ASP A 205 -14.69 9.63 13.50
N GLY A 206 -14.98 10.92 13.30
CA GLY A 206 -14.94 11.93 14.37
C GLY A 206 -13.55 12.51 14.70
N GLN A 207 -12.48 12.06 14.03
CA GLN A 207 -11.18 12.72 14.10
C GLN A 207 -10.92 13.41 12.76
N LYS A 208 -10.55 14.70 12.81
CA LYS A 208 -9.92 15.36 11.65
C LYS A 208 -8.84 14.41 11.12
N PRO A 209 -8.59 14.36 9.79
CA PRO A 209 -7.49 13.58 9.23
C PRO A 209 -6.28 13.77 10.12
N PRO A 210 -5.41 12.76 10.35
CA PRO A 210 -4.13 13.08 10.93
C PRO A 210 -3.61 14.25 10.09
N GLU A 211 -3.52 15.42 10.74
CA GLU A 211 -2.71 16.48 10.20
C GLU A 211 -1.43 15.73 9.86
N GLN A 212 -1.02 15.78 8.59
CA GLN A 212 0.42 15.79 8.37
C GLN A 212 0.94 16.67 9.49
N GLU A 213 1.93 16.22 10.25
CA GLU A 213 2.73 17.20 10.94
C GLU A 213 3.27 18.12 9.84
N ASP A 214 2.48 19.14 9.48
CA ASP A 214 2.87 20.49 9.12
C ASP A 214 3.45 21.11 10.41
N LYS A 215 4.33 20.36 11.08
CA LYS A 215 5.44 21.03 11.72
C LYS A 215 6.32 21.41 10.55
N PRO A 216 6.44 22.72 10.22
CA PRO A 216 7.42 23.13 9.24
C PRO A 216 8.74 22.46 9.62
N MET A 217 9.35 21.71 8.69
CA MET A 217 10.69 21.19 8.92
C MET A 217 11.64 22.35 9.23
N SER A 218 11.36 23.53 8.69
CA SER A 218 11.89 24.84 9.09
C SER A 218 11.05 25.98 8.50
N LYS A 219 11.07 27.16 9.13
CA LYS A 219 10.56 28.42 8.55
C LYS A 219 11.64 29.08 7.71
N TYR A 220 11.33 29.43 6.47
CA TYR A 220 12.25 30.14 5.57
C TYR A 220 11.70 31.52 5.25
N THR A 221 12.59 32.50 5.09
CA THR A 221 12.22 33.83 4.61
C THR A 221 12.64 33.97 3.16
N VAL A 222 11.74 34.40 2.29
CA VAL A 222 12.04 34.68 0.89
C VAL A 222 12.98 35.89 0.81
N THR A 223 14.23 35.68 0.43
CA THR A 223 15.25 36.73 0.33
C THR A 223 15.40 37.40 -1.05
N PRO A 224 15.07 36.76 -2.21
CA PRO A 224 15.21 37.43 -3.50
C PRO A 224 14.29 38.64 -3.62
N SER A 225 14.82 39.77 -4.10
CA SER A 225 14.07 41.04 -4.26
C SER A 225 12.87 40.94 -5.21
N ILE A 226 12.94 40.04 -6.19
CA ILE A 226 11.87 39.75 -7.14
C ILE A 226 10.87 38.70 -6.64
N GLY A 227 11.10 38.12 -5.45
CA GLY A 227 10.35 36.98 -4.93
C GLY A 227 10.77 35.64 -5.54
N VAL A 228 10.09 34.57 -5.14
CA VAL A 228 10.35 33.20 -5.62
C VAL A 228 9.12 32.65 -6.33
N ASN A 229 9.32 32.03 -7.49
CA ASN A 229 8.24 31.38 -8.23
C ASN A 229 7.81 30.09 -7.52
N ILE A 230 6.50 29.91 -7.40
CA ILE A 230 5.87 28.68 -6.93
C ILE A 230 5.56 27.83 -8.15
N ARG A 231 5.98 26.57 -8.15
CA ARG A 231 5.80 25.61 -9.25
C ARG A 231 4.97 24.42 -8.84
N SER A 232 4.36 23.75 -9.81
CA SER A 232 3.53 22.56 -9.57
C SER A 232 4.32 21.32 -9.15
N GLY A 233 5.65 21.32 -9.32
CA GLY A 233 6.55 20.25 -8.91
C GLY A 233 7.98 20.76 -8.67
N PRO A 234 8.85 19.92 -8.08
CA PRO A 234 10.22 20.28 -7.75
C PRO A 234 11.10 20.26 -9.00
N GLY A 235 11.21 21.40 -9.66
CA GLY A 235 12.04 21.58 -10.85
C GLY A 235 11.59 22.76 -11.70
N THR A 236 12.50 23.31 -12.49
CA THR A 236 12.20 24.44 -13.40
C THR A 236 11.36 24.03 -14.62
N SER A 237 11.29 22.72 -14.92
CA SER A 237 10.43 22.15 -15.97
C SER A 237 8.95 22.13 -15.60
N TYR A 238 8.60 22.27 -14.32
CA TYR A 238 7.21 22.32 -13.86
C TYR A 238 6.62 23.72 -14.05
N GLY A 239 5.32 23.77 -14.41
CA GLY A 239 4.60 25.02 -14.64
C GLY A 239 4.60 25.94 -13.41
N LYS A 240 4.72 27.24 -13.64
CA LYS A 240 4.53 28.27 -12.61
C LYS A 240 3.06 28.33 -12.21
N VAL A 241 2.78 28.16 -10.92
CA VAL A 241 1.43 28.22 -10.33
C VAL A 241 1.25 29.41 -9.39
N GLY A 242 2.33 30.15 -9.10
CA GLY A 242 2.27 31.36 -8.28
C GLY A 242 3.64 31.96 -8.02
N ALA A 243 3.71 32.87 -7.04
CA ALA A 243 4.95 33.41 -6.51
C ALA A 243 4.77 33.85 -5.05
N TYR A 244 5.86 33.84 -4.28
CA TYR A 244 5.95 34.51 -2.99
C TYR A 244 6.81 35.78 -3.12
N PRO A 245 6.34 36.94 -2.62
CA PRO A 245 7.15 38.16 -2.60
C PRO A 245 8.30 38.07 -1.58
N MET A 246 9.31 38.92 -1.77
CA MET A 246 10.41 39.12 -0.81
C MET A 246 9.87 39.36 0.61
N GLY A 247 10.54 38.81 1.62
CA GLY A 247 10.17 38.94 3.02
C GLY A 247 9.06 37.99 3.47
N THR A 248 8.42 37.24 2.55
CA THR A 248 7.43 36.24 2.95
C THR A 248 8.10 35.14 3.76
N VAL A 249 7.56 34.87 4.95
CA VAL A 249 7.93 33.70 5.73
C VAL A 249 7.09 32.52 5.25
N VAL A 250 7.75 31.44 4.83
CA VAL A 250 7.13 30.24 4.29
C VAL A 250 7.46 29.04 5.16
N ASP A 251 6.44 28.25 5.43
CA ASP A 251 6.57 26.94 6.05
C ASP A 251 6.93 25.92 4.97
N VAL A 252 8.08 25.27 5.13
CA VAL A 252 8.53 24.19 4.24
C VAL A 252 8.19 22.84 4.88
N LEU A 253 7.32 22.12 4.19
CA LEU A 253 6.72 20.85 4.62
C LEU A 253 7.56 19.64 4.19
N GLU A 254 8.37 19.79 3.14
CA GLU A 254 9.17 18.73 2.53
C GLU A 254 10.32 19.36 1.73
N VAL A 255 11.47 18.69 1.65
CA VAL A 255 12.59 19.08 0.77
C VAL A 255 12.93 17.94 -0.17
N ARG A 256 13.02 18.23 -1.48
CA ARG A 256 13.38 17.27 -2.51
C ARG A 256 14.22 17.93 -3.59
N ASP A 257 15.42 17.41 -3.84
CA ASP A 257 16.30 17.85 -4.95
C ASP A 257 16.55 19.37 -5.01
N GLY A 258 16.70 20.03 -3.86
CA GLY A 258 16.88 21.49 -3.76
C GLY A 258 15.59 22.31 -3.83
N TRP A 259 14.42 21.67 -3.78
CA TRP A 259 13.12 22.33 -3.75
C TRP A 259 12.38 22.07 -2.44
N GLY A 260 11.74 23.10 -1.91
CA GLY A 260 10.88 23.05 -0.74
C GLY A 260 9.41 23.00 -1.12
N ARG A 261 8.64 22.04 -0.58
CA ARG A 261 7.18 22.00 -0.71
C ARG A 261 6.56 22.92 0.33
N THR A 262 5.74 23.87 -0.11
CA THR A 262 4.89 24.70 0.73
C THR A 262 3.42 24.31 0.54
N THR A 263 2.52 24.96 1.28
CA THR A 263 1.07 24.82 1.10
C THR A 263 0.56 25.29 -0.27
N LYS A 264 1.35 26.11 -1.00
CA LYS A 264 0.97 26.66 -2.33
C LYS A 264 1.66 25.98 -3.50
N GLY A 265 2.68 25.14 -3.27
CA GLY A 265 3.44 24.45 -4.30
C GLY A 265 4.93 24.35 -3.97
N TRP A 266 5.77 24.17 -4.98
CA TRP A 266 7.22 23.98 -4.79
C TRP A 266 7.99 25.26 -5.07
N VAL A 267 8.95 25.59 -4.21
CA VAL A 267 9.88 26.71 -4.34
C VAL A 267 11.31 26.21 -4.36
N SER A 268 12.20 26.87 -5.11
CA SER A 268 13.63 26.57 -5.01
C SER A 268 14.14 27.04 -3.65
N LEU A 269 14.89 26.19 -2.95
CA LEU A 269 15.61 26.55 -1.73
C LEU A 269 16.98 27.15 -2.06
#